data_AF-A0A371JY08-F1
#
_entry.id   AF-A0A371JY08-F1
#
_cell.length_a   1.000
_cell.length_b   1.000
_cell.length_c   1.000
_cell.angle_alpha   90.00
_cell.angle_beta   90.00
_cell.angle_gamma   90.00
#
_symmetry.space_group_name_H-M   'P 1'
#
loop_
_entity.id
_entity.type
_entity.pdbx_description
1 polymer ?
#
loop_
_entity_poly.entity_id
_entity_poly.type
_entity_poly.pdbx_seq_one_letter_code
_entity_poly.pdbx_strand_id
1 'polypeptide(L)'
;MRAYSVAAAAVALAAVSAAWPANVRSAGPGSSGYPAPVFRGGNAGWGLVVDTRSSPLRYDLVVPQLVGVAYGSLAPDPQVEPKLGRHALIGRVNVGGQARELVVRIAKAPAGQPCLDSAGKPHDYALIAGAAKTANWYGCGDFDQR
;
A
#
# COMPACT_ATOMS: atom_id res chain seq x y z
N MET A 1 29.09 -39.07 76.92
CA MET A 1 29.90 -39.41 75.72
C MET A 1 29.67 -38.33 74.68
N ARG A 2 30.77 -37.76 74.17
CA ARG A 2 30.83 -36.70 73.14
C ARG A 2 30.40 -37.26 71.77
N ALA A 3 29.50 -36.55 71.08
CA ALA A 3 29.72 -35.86 69.78
C ALA A 3 29.46 -36.78 68.56
N TYR A 4 29.02 -36.38 67.36
CA TYR A 4 28.80 -35.14 66.61
C TYR A 4 27.51 -35.31 65.77
N SER A 5 26.82 -34.28 65.28
CA SER A 5 27.05 -33.72 63.94
C SER A 5 26.26 -32.41 63.75
N VAL A 6 26.91 -31.47 63.06
CA VAL A 6 26.46 -30.12 62.72
C VAL A 6 26.05 -30.09 61.25
N ALA A 7 25.27 -29.06 60.89
CA ALA A 7 25.07 -28.48 59.54
C ALA A 7 23.87 -29.05 58.74
N ALA A 8 23.10 -28.27 57.97
CA ALA A 8 23.10 -26.83 57.68
C ALA A 8 21.82 -26.43 56.91
N ALA A 9 21.61 -25.11 56.86
CA ALA A 9 20.99 -24.36 55.77
C ALA A 9 19.46 -24.43 55.59
N ALA A 10 18.78 -23.49 56.26
CA ALA A 10 17.57 -22.86 55.74
C ALA A 10 17.95 -21.97 54.53
N VAL A 11 17.25 -22.09 53.41
CA VAL A 11 17.32 -21.13 52.30
C VAL A 11 15.89 -20.74 51.91
N ALA A 12 15.72 -19.43 51.80
CA ALA A 12 14.50 -18.69 51.67
C ALA A 12 13.94 -18.61 50.23
N LEU A 13 12.70 -18.13 50.18
CA LEU A 13 11.80 -17.88 49.06
C LEU A 13 12.43 -17.30 47.77
N ALA A 14 11.90 -17.74 46.63
CA ALA A 14 11.78 -16.90 45.44
C ALA A 14 10.50 -17.27 44.65
N ALA A 15 9.50 -16.39 44.72
CA ALA A 15 8.32 -16.41 43.87
C ALA A 15 8.71 -15.98 42.45
N VAL A 16 8.46 -16.82 41.45
CA VAL A 16 8.64 -16.45 40.04
C VAL A 16 7.28 -16.02 39.49
N SER A 17 7.17 -14.72 39.26
CA SER A 17 6.05 -14.06 38.61
C SER A 17 5.80 -14.63 37.21
N ALA A 18 4.54 -14.97 36.93
CA ALA A 18 4.07 -15.39 35.61
C ALA A 18 4.34 -14.28 34.58
N ALA A 19 5.32 -14.51 33.70
CA ALA A 19 5.53 -13.71 32.51
C ALA A 19 4.38 -13.99 31.53
N TRP A 20 3.48 -13.03 31.38
CA TRP A 20 2.50 -13.03 30.30
C TRP A 20 3.23 -13.04 28.96
N PRO A 21 2.84 -13.89 27.99
CA PRO A 21 3.42 -13.83 26.67
C PRO A 21 3.02 -12.50 26.03
N ALA A 22 4.03 -11.69 25.71
CA ALA A 22 3.86 -10.54 24.85
C ALA A 22 3.20 -10.99 23.54
N ASN A 23 2.13 -10.30 23.14
CA ASN A 23 1.45 -10.49 21.86
C ASN A 23 2.47 -10.33 20.72
N VAL A 24 3.05 -11.43 20.25
CA VAL A 24 3.71 -11.50 18.96
C VAL A 24 2.60 -11.31 17.94
N ARG A 25 2.44 -10.09 17.44
CA ARG A 25 1.60 -9.81 16.29
C ARG A 25 2.20 -10.56 15.12
N SER A 26 1.65 -11.73 14.84
CA SER A 26 1.81 -12.40 13.54
C SER A 26 1.42 -11.39 12.47
N ALA A 27 2.41 -10.88 11.74
CA ALA A 27 2.18 -10.10 10.54
C ALA A 27 1.49 -11.03 9.54
N GLY A 28 0.17 -10.90 9.42
CA GLY A 28 -0.60 -11.60 8.41
C GLY A 28 -0.12 -11.21 7.01
N PRO A 29 -0.21 -12.10 6.01
CA PRO A 29 0.09 -11.73 4.64
C PRO A 29 -0.99 -10.78 4.14
N GLY A 30 -0.63 -9.53 3.79
CA GLY A 30 -1.47 -8.74 2.89
C GLY A 30 -1.86 -7.31 3.27
N SER A 31 -1.23 -6.61 4.23
CA SER A 31 -1.24 -5.15 4.14
C SER A 31 -0.17 -4.74 3.14
N SER A 32 -0.53 -4.65 1.86
CA SER A 32 0.33 -4.04 0.84
C SER A 32 0.85 -2.71 1.39
N GLY A 33 2.19 -2.59 1.49
CA GLY A 33 2.91 -1.49 2.17
C GLY A 33 2.73 -0.12 1.51
N TYR A 34 1.49 0.36 1.46
CA TYR A 34 1.13 1.70 1.05
C TYR A 34 1.45 2.68 2.19
N PRO A 35 2.01 3.87 1.88
CA PRO A 35 2.32 4.87 2.90
C PRO A 35 1.09 5.49 3.57
N ALA A 36 -0.06 5.49 2.89
CA ALA A 36 -1.28 6.13 3.35
C ALA A 36 -2.53 5.47 2.74
N PRO A 37 -3.73 5.69 3.31
CA PRO A 37 -4.97 5.03 2.91
C PRO A 37 -5.54 5.46 1.56
N VAL A 38 -5.14 6.61 1.02
CA VAL A 38 -5.62 7.10 -0.26
C VAL A 38 -4.44 7.51 -1.11
N PHE A 39 -4.45 7.11 -2.38
CA PHE A 39 -3.59 7.67 -3.39
C PHE A 39 -4.39 8.62 -4.28
N ARG A 40 -3.87 9.81 -4.54
CA ARG A 40 -4.44 10.77 -5.49
C ARG A 40 -3.37 11.16 -6.49
N GLY A 41 -3.64 10.95 -7.76
CA GLY A 41 -2.73 11.35 -8.82
C GLY A 41 -3.43 11.65 -10.13
N GLY A 42 -2.68 12.16 -11.09
CA GLY A 42 -3.23 12.58 -12.37
C GLY A 42 -2.34 13.61 -13.04
N ASN A 43 -2.92 14.27 -14.05
CA ASN A 43 -2.32 15.42 -14.71
C ASN A 43 -3.41 16.27 -15.36
N ALA A 44 -3.05 17.30 -16.14
CA ALA A 44 -4.03 18.13 -16.84
C ALA A 44 -5.04 17.27 -17.64
N GLY A 45 -6.32 17.42 -17.30
CA GLY A 45 -7.43 16.75 -17.98
C GLY A 45 -7.74 15.32 -17.52
N TRP A 46 -7.06 14.77 -16.51
CA TRP A 46 -7.37 13.43 -16.00
C TRP A 46 -6.92 13.22 -14.54
N GLY A 47 -7.53 12.26 -13.85
CA GLY A 47 -7.15 11.93 -12.48
C GLY A 47 -7.57 10.53 -12.05
N LEU A 48 -6.86 10.00 -11.07
CA LEU A 48 -7.08 8.70 -10.45
C LEU A 48 -7.04 8.87 -8.92
N VAL A 49 -8.05 8.35 -8.25
CA VAL A 49 -8.06 8.15 -6.80
C VAL A 49 -8.10 6.65 -6.53
N VAL A 50 -7.27 6.16 -5.60
CA VAL A 50 -7.28 4.76 -5.16
C VAL A 50 -7.42 4.71 -3.64
N ASP A 51 -8.47 4.06 -3.13
CA ASP A 51 -8.60 3.73 -1.71
C ASP A 51 -7.86 2.41 -1.43
N THR A 52 -6.79 2.50 -0.65
CA THR A 52 -5.93 1.36 -0.32
C THR A 52 -6.36 0.61 0.93
N ARG A 53 -7.40 1.10 1.64
CA ARG A 53 -7.97 0.42 2.82
C ARG A 53 -8.93 -0.69 2.44
N SER A 54 -9.51 -0.63 1.23
CA SER A 54 -10.43 -1.66 0.77
C SER A 54 -9.66 -2.86 0.19
N SER A 55 -10.26 -4.06 0.31
CA SER A 55 -9.78 -5.26 -0.35
C SER A 55 -10.94 -5.92 -1.11
N PRO A 56 -10.92 -5.92 -2.46
CA PRO A 56 -9.93 -5.30 -3.34
C PRO A 56 -9.88 -3.77 -3.23
N LEU A 57 -8.81 -3.15 -3.72
CA LEU A 57 -8.65 -1.69 -3.71
C LEU A 57 -9.74 -1.07 -4.58
N ARG A 58 -10.29 0.08 -4.19
CA ARG A 58 -11.30 0.80 -4.97
C ARG A 58 -10.63 1.93 -5.72
N TYR A 59 -11.11 2.21 -6.93
CA TYR A 59 -10.62 3.35 -7.71
C TYR A 59 -11.75 4.18 -8.27
N ASP A 60 -11.46 5.47 -8.44
CA ASP A 60 -12.22 6.44 -9.23
C ASP A 60 -11.28 7.05 -10.27
N LEU A 61 -11.68 7.05 -11.54
CA LEU A 61 -10.89 7.46 -12.69
C LEU A 61 -11.68 8.46 -13.54
N VAL A 62 -11.08 9.62 -13.79
CA VAL A 62 -11.57 10.61 -14.75
C VAL A 62 -10.55 10.72 -15.87
N VAL A 63 -10.99 10.51 -17.11
CA VAL A 63 -10.14 10.63 -18.30
C VAL A 63 -10.95 11.23 -19.46
N PRO A 64 -10.32 11.91 -20.43
CA PRO A 64 -11.03 12.58 -21.53
C PRO A 64 -11.89 11.66 -22.40
N GLN A 65 -11.59 10.36 -22.43
CA GLN A 65 -12.30 9.36 -23.24
C GLN A 65 -13.60 8.86 -22.59
N LEU A 66 -13.89 9.29 -21.36
CA LEU A 66 -15.06 8.84 -20.58
C LEU A 66 -15.96 10.01 -20.24
N VAL A 67 -17.27 9.76 -20.26
CA VAL A 67 -18.26 10.68 -19.69
C VAL A 67 -18.42 10.35 -18.21
N GLY A 68 -18.06 11.29 -17.34
CA GLY A 68 -18.16 11.14 -15.89
C GLY A 68 -16.97 10.41 -15.26
N VAL A 69 -17.20 9.84 -14.07
CA VAL A 69 -16.21 9.10 -13.29
C VAL A 69 -16.39 7.61 -13.55
N ALA A 70 -15.35 6.93 -14.01
CA ALA A 70 -15.30 5.47 -14.01
C ALA A 70 -14.81 4.97 -12.65
N TYR A 71 -15.46 3.94 -12.12
CA TYR A 71 -15.13 3.36 -10.84
C TYR A 71 -15.03 1.85 -10.93
N GLY A 72 -14.31 1.25 -9.99
CA GLY A 72 -14.19 -0.21 -9.92
C GLY A 72 -13.20 -0.67 -8.89
N SER A 73 -12.65 -1.86 -9.13
CA SER A 73 -11.68 -2.47 -8.23
C SER A 73 -10.35 -2.74 -8.91
N LEU A 74 -9.27 -2.58 -8.14
CA LEU A 74 -7.90 -2.91 -8.50
C LEU A 74 -7.37 -4.00 -7.56
N ALA A 75 -6.57 -4.89 -8.09
CA ALA A 75 -5.80 -5.89 -7.36
C ALA A 75 -4.32 -5.81 -7.77
N PRO A 76 -3.39 -6.27 -6.93
CA PRO A 76 -1.99 -6.44 -7.34
C PRO A 76 -1.87 -7.27 -8.62
N ASP A 77 -1.03 -6.81 -9.54
CA ASP A 77 -0.72 -7.54 -10.77
C ASP A 77 0.10 -8.81 -10.43
N PRO A 78 -0.42 -10.02 -10.65
CA PRO A 78 0.28 -11.26 -10.31
C PRO A 78 1.51 -11.52 -11.20
N GLN A 79 1.63 -10.80 -12.33
CA GLN A 79 2.76 -10.93 -13.26
C GLN A 79 3.94 -10.01 -12.88
N VAL A 80 3.75 -9.10 -11.93
CA VAL A 80 4.77 -8.15 -11.49
C VAL A 80 5.14 -8.43 -10.05
N GLU A 81 6.41 -8.76 -9.82
CA GLU A 81 6.94 -8.97 -8.48
C GLU A 81 6.78 -7.70 -7.61
N PRO A 82 6.20 -7.81 -6.39
CA PRO A 82 6.07 -6.68 -5.48
C PRO A 82 7.42 -6.05 -5.13
N LYS A 83 7.51 -4.72 -5.19
CA LYS A 83 8.70 -3.97 -4.78
C LYS A 83 8.31 -2.79 -3.91
N LEU A 84 9.11 -2.51 -2.88
CA LEU A 84 8.82 -1.40 -1.97
C LEU A 84 8.75 -0.08 -2.73
N GLY A 85 7.70 0.70 -2.47
CA GLY A 85 7.46 1.97 -3.15
C GLY A 85 7.08 1.84 -4.64
N ARG A 86 6.77 0.63 -5.12
CA ARG A 86 6.25 0.36 -6.46
C ARG A 86 5.01 -0.52 -6.37
N HIS A 87 3.92 -0.05 -6.96
CA HIS A 87 2.65 -0.73 -6.95
C HIS A 87 2.20 -0.92 -8.40
N ALA A 88 2.11 -2.18 -8.82
CA ALA A 88 1.54 -2.58 -10.10
C ALA A 88 0.18 -3.22 -9.83
N LEU A 89 -0.86 -2.63 -10.41
CA LEU A 89 -2.25 -3.00 -10.16
C LEU A 89 -2.97 -3.24 -11.48
N ILE A 90 -3.90 -4.18 -11.45
CA ILE A 90 -4.79 -4.49 -12.56
C ILE A 90 -6.25 -4.46 -12.12
N GLY A 91 -7.13 -4.08 -13.02
CA GLY A 91 -8.57 -4.07 -12.82
C GLY A 91 -9.30 -3.98 -14.15
N ARG A 92 -10.57 -3.58 -14.10
CA ARG A 92 -11.38 -3.36 -15.31
C ARG A 92 -11.91 -1.95 -15.35
N VAL A 93 -11.96 -1.38 -16.55
CA VAL A 93 -12.56 -0.08 -16.85
C VAL A 93 -13.43 -0.21 -18.10
N ASN A 94 -14.57 0.48 -18.13
CA ASN A 94 -15.41 0.54 -19.33
C ASN A 94 -15.06 1.78 -20.14
N VAL A 95 -14.53 1.61 -21.35
CA VAL A 95 -14.23 2.71 -22.27
C VAL A 95 -15.04 2.55 -23.54
N GLY A 96 -15.89 3.54 -23.83
CA GLY A 96 -16.81 3.49 -24.98
C GLY A 96 -17.73 2.26 -24.97
N GLY A 97 -18.25 1.88 -23.79
CA GLY A 97 -19.12 0.71 -23.63
C GLY A 97 -18.41 -0.65 -23.71
N GLN A 98 -17.08 -0.67 -23.81
CA GLN A 98 -16.29 -1.91 -23.86
C GLN A 98 -15.48 -2.09 -22.58
N ALA A 99 -15.65 -3.25 -21.93
CA ALA A 99 -14.84 -3.61 -20.76
C ALA A 99 -13.40 -3.90 -21.18
N ARG A 100 -12.46 -3.14 -20.65
CA ARG A 100 -11.02 -3.25 -20.89
C ARG A 100 -10.28 -3.52 -19.58
N GLU A 101 -9.10 -4.11 -19.71
CA GLU A 101 -8.16 -4.16 -18.59
C GLU A 101 -7.60 -2.76 -18.33
N LEU A 102 -7.62 -2.36 -17.07
CA LEU A 102 -6.96 -1.17 -16.55
C LEU A 102 -5.68 -1.59 -15.84
N VAL A 103 -4.54 -1.07 -16.27
CA VAL A 103 -3.25 -1.24 -15.63
C VAL A 103 -2.88 0.07 -14.95
N VAL A 104 -2.54 0.02 -13.66
CA VAL A 104 -2.08 1.17 -12.88
C VAL A 104 -0.71 0.87 -12.30
N ARG A 105 0.25 1.78 -12.51
CA ARG A 105 1.60 1.70 -11.96
C ARG A 105 1.89 2.98 -11.20
N ILE A 106 2.13 2.83 -9.90
CA ILE A 106 2.51 3.92 -8.98
C ILE A 106 3.94 3.63 -8.51
N ALA A 107 4.85 4.57 -8.67
CA ALA A 107 6.24 4.40 -8.26
C ALA A 107 6.76 5.64 -7.53
N LYS A 108 7.45 5.45 -6.40
CA LYS A 108 8.10 6.55 -5.69
C LYS A 108 9.16 7.20 -6.59
N ALA A 109 9.12 8.52 -6.67
CA ALA A 109 10.10 9.32 -7.38
C ALA A 109 11.48 9.21 -6.70
N PRO A 110 12.59 9.25 -7.46
CA PRO A 110 13.93 9.23 -6.88
C PRO A 110 14.17 10.44 -5.95
N ALA A 111 15.01 10.26 -4.94
CA ALA A 111 15.38 11.35 -4.04
C ALA A 111 16.01 12.51 -4.83
N GLY A 112 15.55 13.74 -4.56
CA GLY A 112 15.99 14.95 -5.27
C GLY A 112 15.42 15.13 -6.69
N GLN A 113 14.57 14.20 -7.15
CA GLN A 113 13.93 14.27 -8.47
C GLN A 113 12.43 14.00 -8.34
N PRO A 114 11.65 14.96 -7.81
CA PRO A 114 10.20 14.78 -7.67
C PRO A 114 9.53 14.64 -9.04
N CYS A 115 8.36 14.00 -9.06
CA CYS A 115 7.50 14.02 -10.24
C CYS A 115 6.84 15.39 -10.32
N LEU A 116 6.96 16.09 -11.45
CA LEU A 116 6.32 17.39 -11.67
C LEU A 116 5.05 17.21 -12.51
N ASP A 117 3.93 17.74 -12.03
CA ASP A 117 2.71 17.80 -12.84
C ASP A 117 2.79 18.91 -13.91
N SER A 118 1.75 19.04 -14.74
CA SER A 118 1.66 20.09 -15.77
C SER A 118 1.65 21.52 -15.23
N ALA A 119 1.36 21.74 -13.95
CA ALA A 119 1.46 23.04 -13.28
C ALA A 119 2.85 23.27 -12.66
N GLY A 120 3.78 22.32 -12.80
CA GLY A 120 5.10 22.37 -12.19
C GLY A 120 5.11 22.05 -10.69
N LYS A 121 4.00 21.54 -10.14
CA LYS A 121 3.91 21.16 -8.73
C LYS A 121 4.65 19.83 -8.50
N PRO A 122 5.53 19.74 -7.48
CA PRO A 122 6.22 18.52 -7.15
C PRO A 122 5.35 17.53 -6.37
N HIS A 123 5.58 16.24 -6.64
CA HIS A 123 4.92 15.08 -6.03
C HIS A 123 5.91 13.95 -5.77
N ASP A 124 5.60 13.12 -4.79
CA ASP A 124 6.45 12.02 -4.33
C ASP A 124 6.37 10.78 -5.22
N TYR A 125 5.33 10.65 -6.05
CA TYR A 125 5.09 9.47 -6.87
C TYR A 125 4.79 9.83 -8.32
N ALA A 126 5.33 9.01 -9.23
CA ALA A 126 4.94 8.96 -10.63
C ALA A 126 3.83 7.92 -10.83
N LEU A 127 2.91 8.22 -11.74
CA LEU A 127 1.73 7.44 -12.04
C LEU A 127 1.63 7.18 -13.54
N ILE A 128 1.35 5.93 -13.89
CA ILE A 128 0.87 5.53 -15.21
C ILE A 128 -0.44 4.78 -15.02
N ALA A 129 -1.52 5.26 -15.63
CA ALA A 129 -2.76 4.51 -15.78
C ALA A 129 -2.97 4.22 -17.27
N GLY A 130 -3.34 3.00 -17.63
CA GLY A 130 -3.52 2.63 -19.03
C GLY A 130 -4.66 1.65 -19.23
N ALA A 131 -5.49 1.92 -20.23
CA ALA A 131 -6.48 0.96 -20.72
C ALA A 131 -5.96 0.39 -22.04
N ALA A 132 -5.68 -0.92 -22.07
CA ALA A 132 -5.01 -1.57 -23.18
C ALA A 132 -5.56 -1.13 -24.55
N LYS A 133 -4.65 -0.81 -25.48
CA LYS A 133 -4.93 -0.39 -26.87
C LYS A 133 -5.70 0.94 -27.04
N THR A 134 -6.00 1.68 -25.96
CA THR A 134 -6.79 2.91 -26.05
C THR A 134 -5.94 4.14 -25.71
N ALA A 135 -5.43 4.20 -24.49
CA ALA A 135 -4.65 5.35 -24.01
C ALA A 135 -3.80 4.95 -22.80
N ASN A 136 -2.66 5.63 -22.68
CA ASN A 136 -1.89 5.68 -21.45
C ASN A 136 -1.91 7.13 -20.95
N TRP A 137 -2.20 7.30 -19.67
CA TRP A 137 -2.21 8.59 -18.99
C TRP A 137 -1.06 8.63 -18.00
N TYR A 138 -0.21 9.64 -18.17
CA TYR A 138 1.00 9.86 -17.37
C TYR A 138 0.78 11.04 -16.44
N GLY A 139 1.20 10.90 -15.20
CA GLY A 139 0.95 11.91 -14.20
C GLY A 139 1.78 11.70 -12.95
N CYS A 140 1.46 12.51 -11.95
CA CYS A 140 2.10 12.51 -10.65
C CYS A 140 1.03 12.43 -9.56
N GLY A 141 1.42 12.07 -8.35
CA GLY A 141 0.48 11.99 -7.24
C GLY A 141 1.15 11.69 -5.92
N ASP A 142 0.33 11.65 -4.88
CA ASP A 142 0.76 11.42 -3.51
C ASP A 142 -0.17 10.45 -2.80
N PHE A 143 0.37 9.82 -1.76
CA PHE A 143 -0.42 9.11 -0.76
C PHE A 143 -0.78 10.09 0.36
N ASP A 144 -2.06 10.17 0.71
CA ASP A 144 -2.55 11.02 1.79
C ASP A 144 -3.53 10.29 2.73
N GLN A 145 -3.85 10.94 3.85
CA GLN A 145 -4.68 10.39 4.92
C GLN A 145 -6.19 10.65 4.73
N ARG A 146 -6.61 11.34 3.67
CA ARG A 146 -7.95 11.94 3.57
C ARG A 146 -8.79 11.36 2.44
#